data_AF-A0A914PBZ0-F1
#
_entry.id   AF-A0A914PBZ0-F1
#
_cell.length_a   1.000
_cell.length_b   1.000
_cell.length_c   1.000
_cell.angle_alpha   90.00
_cell.angle_beta   90.00
_cell.angle_gamma   90.00
#
_symmetry.space_group_name_H-M   'P 1'
#
loop_
_entity.id
_entity.type
_entity.pdbx_description
1 polymer ?
#
loop_
_entity_poly.entity_id
_entity_poly.type
_entity_poly.pdbx_seq_one_letter_code
_entity_poly.pdbx_strand_id
1 'polypeptide(L)' 'MIQGSHYPTKTALDKLSGDVQSQMKKRDQYHRRRMFDPDAPIDYINERNRKFNRKLERFYGPYTDDLKSDLERGTAI' A
#
# COMPACT_ATOMS: atom_id res chain seq x y z
N MET A 1 40.33 -11.28 15.29
CA MET A 1 40.10 -10.49 14.07
C MET A 1 40.05 -9.02 14.48
N ILE A 2 40.97 -8.19 13.96
CA ILE A 2 41.06 -6.78 14.34
C ILE A 2 39.96 -6.02 13.58
N GLN A 3 38.89 -5.63 14.26
CA GLN A 3 37.91 -4.70 13.73
C GLN A 3 38.51 -3.28 13.76
N GLY A 4 38.57 -2.59 12.62
CA GLY A 4 38.97 -1.18 12.53
C GLY A 4 40.02 -0.82 11.48
N SER A 5 40.65 -1.79 10.81
CA SER A 5 41.71 -1.52 9.82
C SER A 5 41.24 -1.53 8.35
N HIS A 6 39.93 -1.60 8.09
CA HIS A 6 39.39 -1.61 6.73
C HIS A 6 38.99 -0.21 6.27
N TYR A 7 39.78 0.37 5.37
CA TYR A 7 39.46 1.61 4.69
C TYR A 7 38.89 1.27 3.30
N PRO A 8 37.58 1.48 3.06
CA PRO A 8 37.00 1.19 1.76
C PRO A 8 37.59 2.11 0.69
N THR A 9 37.77 1.56 -0.52
CA THR A 9 38.15 2.35 -1.69
C THR A 9 37.01 3.31 -2.06
N LYS A 10 37.34 4.44 -2.71
CA LYS A 10 36.32 5.41 -3.18
C LYS A 10 35.24 4.74 -4.05
N THR A 11 35.65 3.81 -4.91
CA THR A 11 34.73 3.06 -5.77
C THR A 11 33.76 2.16 -4.99
N ALA A 12 34.17 1.61 -3.84
CA ALA A 12 33.29 0.84 -2.98
C ALA A 12 32.24 1.73 -2.28
N LEU A 13 32.65 2.94 -1.87
CA LEU A 13 31.74 3.95 -1.30
C LEU A 13 30.70 4.43 -2.32
N ASP A 14 31.12 4.69 -3.56
CA ASP A 14 30.22 5.15 -4.62
C ASP A 14 29.16 4.08 -4.97
N LYS A 15 29.57 2.80 -5.03
CA LYS A 15 28.64 1.67 -5.22
C LYS A 15 27.63 1.57 -4.10
N LEU A 16 28.08 1.66 -2.85
CA LEU A 16 27.20 1.62 -1.69
C LEU A 16 26.18 2.77 -1.72
N SER A 17 26.62 3.98 -2.06
CA SER A 17 25.73 5.15 -2.20
C SER A 17 24.65 4.91 -3.28
N GLY A 18 25.05 4.41 -4.44
CA GLY A 18 24.13 4.06 -5.53
C GLY A 18 23.12 2.97 -5.14
N ASP A 19 23.56 1.96 -4.41
CA ASP A 19 22.70 0.88 -3.93
C ASP A 19 21.68 1.38 -2.90
N VAL A 20 22.10 2.23 -1.94
CA VAL A 20 21.21 2.84 -0.96
C VAL A 20 20.14 3.68 -1.66
N GLN A 21 20.52 4.52 -2.62
CA GLN A 21 19.56 5.31 -3.39
C GLN A 21 18.57 4.42 -4.17
N SER A 22 19.06 3.31 -4.74
CA SER A 22 18.23 2.35 -5.46
C SER A 22 17.25 1.63 -4.54
N GLN A 23 17.67 1.26 -3.33
CA GLN A 23 16.81 0.68 -2.30
C GLN A 23 15.74 1.66 -1.83
N MET A 24 16.09 2.93 -1.65
CA MET A 24 15.12 3.98 -1.31
C MET A 24 14.04 4.11 -2.39
N LYS A 25 14.44 4.19 -3.67
CA LYS A 25 13.50 4.24 -4.80
C LYS A 25 12.58 3.02 -4.85
N LYS A 26 13.11 1.81 -4.61
CA LYS A 26 12.31 0.57 -4.54
C LYS A 26 11.29 0.62 -3.41
N ARG A 27 11.69 1.09 -2.22
CA ARG A 27 10.80 1.21 -1.05
C ARG A 27 9.67 2.20 -1.32
N ASP A 28 9.97 3.33 -1.93
CA ASP A 28 8.96 4.36 -2.23
C ASP A 28 7.94 3.86 -3.26
N GLN A 29 8.38 3.04 -4.21
CA GLN A 29 7.53 2.42 -5.24
C GLN A 29 6.77 1.17 -4.75
N TYR A 30 7.14 0.60 -3.60
CA TYR A 30 6.53 -0.64 -3.08
C TYR A 30 5.03 -0.46 -2.83
N HIS A 31 4.64 0.67 -2.24
CA HIS A 31 3.24 1.00 -2.03
C HIS A 31 2.67 1.72 -3.26
N ARG A 32 2.47 0.98 -4.35
CA ARG A 32 1.79 1.51 -5.54
C ARG A 32 0.40 1.99 -5.17
N ARG A 33 0.11 3.26 -5.43
CA ARG A 33 -1.26 3.80 -5.31
C ARG A 33 -2.11 3.04 -6.33
N ARG A 34 -3.19 2.40 -5.88
CA ARG A 34 -4.21 1.89 -6.82
C ARG A 34 -4.84 3.10 -7.51
N MET A 35 -5.03 3.03 -8.83
CA MET A 35 -5.74 4.09 -9.56
C MET A 35 -7.09 4.34 -8.90
N PHE A 36 -7.44 5.61 -8.75
CA PHE A 36 -8.75 6.01 -8.30
C PHE A 36 -9.71 5.87 -9.49
N ASP A 37 -10.79 5.12 -9.29
CA ASP A 37 -11.86 5.00 -10.26
C ASP A 37 -12.89 6.11 -9.96
N PRO A 38 -13.04 7.12 -10.84
CA PRO A 38 -13.99 8.21 -10.62
C PRO A 38 -15.46 7.77 -10.76
N ASP A 39 -15.72 6.64 -11.43
CA ASP A 39 -17.08 6.16 -11.70
C ASP A 39 -17.59 5.17 -10.64
N ALA A 40 -16.73 4.79 -9.69
CA ALA A 40 -17.11 3.91 -8.60
C ALA A 40 -18.08 4.58 -7.62
N PRO A 41 -19.07 3.84 -7.07
CA PRO A 41 -19.96 4.36 -6.03
C PRO A 41 -19.19 4.91 -4.83
N ILE A 42 -19.45 6.16 -4.48
CA ILE A 42 -18.79 6.85 -3.36
C ILE A 42 -19.56 6.56 -2.07
N ASP A 43 -18.99 5.74 -1.20
CA ASP A 43 -19.54 5.37 0.12
C ASP A 43 -18.95 6.21 1.27
N TYR A 44 -18.21 7.28 0.96
CA TYR A 44 -17.43 8.05 1.92
C TYR A 44 -17.57 9.57 1.74
N ILE A 45 -17.48 10.29 2.86
CA ILE A 45 -17.53 11.77 2.88
C ILE A 45 -16.12 12.37 2.84
N ASN A 46 -15.12 11.66 3.38
CA ASN A 46 -13.74 12.17 3.48
C ASN A 46 -12.70 11.08 3.18
N GLU A 47 -11.45 11.50 2.92
CA GLU A 47 -10.35 10.60 2.55
C GLU A 47 -9.98 9.59 3.65
N ARG A 48 -10.10 10.00 4.92
CA ARG A 48 -9.85 9.08 6.05
C ARG A 48 -10.92 8.01 6.13
N ASN A 49 -12.18 8.37 5.87
CA ASN A 49 -13.33 7.48 5.82
C ASN A 49 -13.18 6.51 4.65
N ARG A 50 -12.80 6.98 3.44
CA ARG A 50 -12.48 6.09 2.30
C ARG A 50 -11.47 5.02 2.65
N LYS A 51 -10.36 5.39 3.31
CA LYS A 51 -9.33 4.44 3.73
C LYS A 51 -9.86 3.46 4.78
N PHE A 52 -10.74 3.92 5.66
CA PHE A 52 -11.37 3.09 6.68
C PHE A 52 -12.38 2.11 6.08
N ASN A 53 -13.30 2.56 5.22
CA ASN A 53 -14.22 1.70 4.47
C ASN A 53 -13.46 0.64 3.66
N ARG A 54 -12.38 1.04 2.96
CA ARG A 54 -11.50 0.09 2.25
C ARG A 54 -10.84 -0.93 3.18
N LYS A 55 -10.55 -0.55 4.43
CA LYS A 55 -10.03 -1.47 5.44
C LYS A 55 -11.14 -2.45 5.84
N LEU A 56 -12.34 -1.95 6.13
CA LEU A 56 -13.49 -2.80 6.47
C LEU A 56 -13.79 -3.80 5.36
N GLU A 57 -13.85 -3.36 4.10
CA GLU A 57 -14.10 -4.25 2.95
C GLU A 57 -13.08 -5.39 2.86
N ARG A 58 -11.80 -5.13 3.18
CA ARG A 58 -10.77 -6.18 3.17
C ARG A 58 -10.99 -7.26 4.23
N PHE A 59 -11.49 -6.87 5.41
CA PHE A 59 -11.65 -7.80 6.54
C PHE A 59 -13.05 -8.44 6.57
N TYR A 60 -14.08 -7.67 6.22
CA TYR A 60 -15.48 -8.04 6.37
C TYR A 60 -16.17 -8.37 5.06
N GLY A 61 -15.66 -7.88 3.91
CA GLY A 61 -16.23 -8.14 2.58
C GLY A 61 -16.59 -9.61 2.36
N PRO A 62 -15.67 -10.58 2.59
CA PRO A 62 -15.96 -12.00 2.41
C PRO A 62 -17.11 -12.56 3.27
N TYR A 63 -17.51 -11.85 4.32
CA TYR A 63 -18.59 -12.25 5.23
C TYR A 63 -19.86 -11.42 5.06
N THR A 64 -19.78 -10.29 4.34
CA THR A 64 -20.89 -9.33 4.16
C THR A 64 -21.38 -9.26 2.72
N ASP A 65 -20.89 -10.13 1.83
CA ASP A 65 -21.28 -10.15 0.41
C ASP A 65 -22.80 -10.33 0.22
N ASP A 66 -23.42 -11.23 1.00
CA ASP A 66 -24.87 -11.47 0.94
C ASP A 66 -25.66 -10.23 1.40
N LEU A 67 -25.28 -9.65 2.55
CA LEU A 67 -25.88 -8.43 3.08
C LEU A 67 -25.78 -7.26 2.08
N LYS A 68 -24.64 -7.13 1.41
CA LYS A 68 -24.41 -6.10 0.39
C LYS A 68 -25.31 -6.32 -0.83
N SER A 69 -25.44 -7.57 -1.27
CA SER A 69 -26.33 -7.91 -2.38
C SER A 69 -27.80 -7.65 -2.03
N ASP A 70 -28.22 -7.91 -0.79
CA ASP A 70 -29.59 -7.65 -0.34
C ASP A 70 -29.89 -6.15 -0.23
N LEU A 71 -28.91 -5.35 0.21
CA LEU A 71 -28.97 -3.89 0.19
C LEU A 71 -29.15 -3.35 -1.24
N GLU A 72 -28.41 -3.89 -2.21
CA GLU A 72 -28.52 -3.48 -3.62
C GLU A 72 -29.86 -3.93 -4.26
N ARG A 73 -30.40 -5.07 -3.82
CA ARG A 73 -31.72 -5.58 -4.27
C ARG A 73 -32.90 -4.88 -3.58
N GLY A 74 -32.69 -4.28 -2.40
CA GLY A 74 -33.74 -3.66 -1.60
C GLY A 74 -34.62 -4.64 -0.81
N THR A 75 -34.27 -5.93 -0.81
CA THR A 75 -34.98 -7.00 -0.08
C THR A 75 -33.98 -8.08 0.35
N ALA A 76 -34.12 -8.57 1.58
CA ALA A 76 -33.39 -9.76 2.04
C ALA A 76 -34.06 -11.04 1.53
N ILE A 77 -33.27 -12.01 1.09
CA ILE A 77 -33.74 -13.35 0.65
C ILE A 77 -33.27 -14.40 1.65
#